data_AF-R8HFV6-F1
#
_entry.id   AF-R8HFV6-F1
#
_cell.length_a   1.000
_cell.length_b   1.000
_cell.length_c   1.000
_cell.angle_alpha   90.00
_cell.angle_beta   90.00
_cell.angle_gamma   90.00
#
_symmetry.space_group_name_H-M   'P 1'
#
loop_
_entity.id
_entity.type
_entity.pdbx_description
1 polymer ?
#
loop_
_entity_poly.entity_id
_entity_poly.type
_entity_poly.pdbx_seq_one_letter_code
_entity_poly.pdbx_strand_id
1 'polypeptide(L)'
;MKKSFKTTGKKVIPVGLAMGVLFSGIPLSGPLTEHKVHADVSTAATTIKTFGDVYNRFLRVPFENWLELQDVQNSYAARLENVAYKAPTFQRGEFCISVFDYYKDQNFSKKVKLLYPSGQVEHKIIKHGEQLSIKEAGTIVDLNPDAPELSNHDLLYITQQQLDEGNTGVSLTNFKTYYLTSNNSGGKNVLADRFERQAFPNYYLRSGLRDIRYVNEDLFSRLPEEKRMLATITSEPVGKDVLSNYAMNNAAARADFNNRAFQIVTTNPEHAMDVNIKMGEATTSEDWKIIPIQAGTNKVVVKTSNGYFTGERDSYRNTQYTESINNARVFKVVAYRPQGSGINSSATVYFKLLDESGNHPFVRNNENKKFIDGPYDQLTQLGTRLQPESHAYINFTNKTNSEVLYLLKNLFGETMVNEWWLRVMRDHRPSVLG
;
A
#
# COMPACT_ATOMS: atom_id res chain seq x y z
N MET A 1 46.71 2.44 -59.86
CA MET A 1 46.73 2.19 -58.39
C MET A 1 45.32 1.88 -57.91
N LYS A 2 45.07 0.64 -57.47
CA LYS A 2 43.83 0.19 -56.81
C LYS A 2 43.99 0.41 -55.31
N LYS A 3 43.02 1.05 -54.64
CA LYS A 3 42.95 1.10 -53.17
C LYS A 3 41.75 0.29 -52.70
N SER A 4 42.05 -0.62 -51.78
CA SER A 4 41.18 -1.57 -51.10
C SER A 4 40.29 -0.91 -50.05
N PHE A 5 39.08 -1.45 -49.91
CA PHE A 5 38.15 -1.18 -48.82
C PHE A 5 38.64 -1.78 -47.49
N LYS A 6 38.42 -1.06 -46.38
CA LYS A 6 38.35 -1.60 -45.02
C LYS A 6 37.07 -1.11 -44.34
N THR A 7 36.34 -2.07 -43.77
CA THR A 7 35.02 -1.99 -43.15
C THR A 7 35.10 -1.45 -41.71
N THR A 8 34.15 -0.61 -41.29
CA THR A 8 33.77 -0.51 -39.86
C THR A 8 32.31 -0.07 -39.67
N GLY A 9 31.51 -1.00 -39.13
CA GLY A 9 30.45 -0.76 -38.13
C GLY A 9 29.26 0.14 -38.47
N LYS A 10 28.14 -0.46 -38.90
CA LYS A 10 26.79 0.11 -38.69
C LYS A 10 26.47 0.11 -37.19
N LYS A 11 26.34 1.28 -36.57
CA LYS A 11 25.57 1.45 -35.33
C LYS A 11 24.15 1.83 -35.70
N VAL A 12 23.26 0.85 -35.62
CA VAL A 12 21.82 1.07 -35.54
C VAL A 12 21.54 1.52 -34.12
N ILE A 13 21.13 2.77 -33.94
CA ILE A 13 20.61 3.27 -32.69
C ILE A 13 19.11 2.95 -32.70
N PRO A 14 18.58 2.15 -31.77
CA PRO A 14 17.15 1.95 -31.66
C PRO A 14 16.48 3.26 -31.24
N VAL A 15 15.42 3.60 -31.94
CA VAL A 15 14.54 4.74 -31.74
C VAL A 15 13.91 4.65 -30.34
N GLY A 16 14.48 5.40 -29.39
CA GLY A 16 13.80 5.78 -28.16
C GLY A 16 13.18 7.15 -28.36
N LEU A 17 11.84 7.20 -28.37
CA LEU A 17 11.05 8.43 -28.42
C LEU A 17 11.42 9.36 -27.24
N ALA A 18 12.34 10.29 -27.47
CA ALA A 18 12.45 11.49 -26.67
C ALA A 18 11.35 12.46 -27.10
N MET A 19 10.11 12.19 -26.66
CA MET A 19 9.02 13.16 -26.77
C MET A 19 9.18 14.15 -25.61
N GLY A 20 9.85 15.26 -25.91
CA GLY A 20 9.88 16.42 -25.03
C GLY A 20 8.45 16.87 -24.73
N VAL A 21 8.16 17.05 -23.43
CA VAL A 21 6.91 17.66 -22.99
C VAL A 21 6.99 19.14 -23.36
N LEU A 22 6.49 19.48 -24.55
CA LEU A 22 6.14 20.84 -24.93
C LEU A 22 4.81 21.17 -24.22
N PHE A 23 4.86 22.10 -23.27
CA PHE A 23 3.67 22.69 -22.67
C PHE A 23 2.93 23.52 -23.73
N SER A 24 1.92 22.94 -24.37
CA SER A 24 0.90 23.71 -25.09
C SER A 24 -0.19 24.11 -24.10
N GLY A 25 -0.41 25.41 -23.97
CA GLY A 25 -1.41 25.99 -23.08
C GLY A 25 -2.82 25.46 -23.31
N ILE A 26 -3.52 25.25 -22.20
CA ILE A 26 -4.98 25.31 -22.15
C ILE A 26 -5.34 26.18 -20.94
N PRO A 27 -6.08 27.29 -21.13
CA PRO A 27 -6.56 28.12 -20.04
C PRO A 27 -7.85 27.51 -19.47
N LEU A 28 -7.83 27.11 -18.21
CA LEU A 28 -9.05 26.87 -17.45
C LEU A 28 -8.86 27.49 -16.08
N SER A 29 -9.38 28.72 -15.94
CA SER A 29 -9.72 29.44 -14.71
C SER A 29 -9.30 28.75 -13.39
N GLY A 30 -8.06 29.01 -12.99
CA GLY A 30 -7.46 28.67 -11.70
C GLY A 30 -6.14 29.45 -11.57
N PRO A 31 -5.72 29.86 -10.37
CA PRO A 31 -4.52 30.69 -10.23
C PRO A 31 -3.30 29.92 -10.77
N LEU A 32 -2.45 30.63 -11.51
CA LEU A 32 -1.22 30.15 -12.15
C LEU A 32 -0.40 29.28 -11.18
N THR A 33 -0.47 27.96 -11.30
CA THR A 33 0.40 27.06 -10.54
C THR A 33 1.65 26.74 -11.36
N GLU A 34 2.70 27.54 -11.12
CA GLU A 34 4.05 27.23 -11.59
C GLU A 34 4.62 26.05 -10.79
N HIS A 35 4.53 24.83 -11.33
CA HIS A 35 5.14 23.66 -10.72
C HIS A 35 6.58 23.48 -11.22
N LYS A 36 7.55 23.39 -10.31
CA LYS A 36 8.92 23.01 -10.65
C LYS A 36 9.03 21.47 -10.60
N VAL A 37 9.48 20.90 -11.70
CA VAL A 37 9.73 19.46 -11.84
C VAL A 37 11.19 19.20 -11.50
N HIS A 38 11.43 18.33 -10.52
CA HIS A 38 12.77 17.76 -10.34
C HIS A 38 12.88 16.52 -11.23
N ALA A 39 13.98 16.42 -11.98
CA ALA A 39 14.27 15.24 -12.79
C ALA A 39 14.56 14.07 -11.85
N ASP A 40 13.56 13.20 -11.69
CA ASP A 40 13.71 11.90 -11.06
C ASP A 40 14.11 10.89 -12.16
N VAL A 41 15.01 9.95 -11.86
CA VAL A 41 15.52 8.93 -12.81
C VAL A 41 14.49 7.81 -13.01
N SER A 42 13.22 8.11 -12.80
CA SER A 42 12.13 7.17 -12.66
C SER A 42 11.33 7.04 -13.95
N THR A 43 10.70 5.88 -14.08
CA THR A 43 9.78 5.51 -15.14
C THR A 43 8.83 6.66 -15.47
N ALA A 44 8.58 6.94 -16.75
CA ALA A 44 7.75 8.06 -17.22
C ALA A 44 6.32 8.12 -16.62
N ALA A 45 5.91 7.07 -15.91
CA ALA A 45 4.67 6.92 -15.17
C ALA A 45 4.57 7.74 -13.87
N THR A 46 5.69 8.08 -13.22
CA THR A 46 5.67 8.89 -11.98
C THR A 46 6.65 10.06 -11.97
N THR A 47 6.32 11.10 -11.21
CA THR A 47 7.16 12.30 -11.12
C THR A 47 6.97 12.99 -9.77
N ILE A 48 8.08 13.40 -9.13
CA ILE A 48 8.04 14.25 -7.93
C ILE A 48 7.99 15.74 -8.36
N LYS A 49 7.04 16.48 -7.80
CA LYS A 49 6.81 17.90 -8.07
C LYS A 49 6.77 18.67 -6.75
N THR A 50 7.21 19.92 -6.75
CA THR A 50 6.96 20.84 -5.61
C THR A 50 5.66 21.60 -5.81
N PHE A 51 5.08 22.09 -4.71
CA PHE A 51 4.03 23.12 -4.79
C PHE A 51 4.64 24.41 -5.36
N GLY A 52 3.85 25.28 -5.99
CA GLY A 52 4.39 26.51 -6.61
C GLY A 52 5.02 27.47 -5.60
N ASP A 53 5.66 28.54 -6.09
CA ASP A 53 6.51 29.42 -5.28
C ASP A 53 5.81 30.04 -4.05
N VAL A 54 4.52 30.38 -4.15
CA VAL A 54 3.70 30.87 -3.03
C VAL A 54 3.64 29.85 -1.89
N TYR A 55 3.32 28.59 -2.23
CA TYR A 55 3.25 27.51 -1.24
C TYR A 55 4.63 27.16 -0.70
N ASN A 56 5.66 27.08 -1.55
CA ASN A 56 7.03 26.80 -1.10
C ASN A 56 7.52 27.82 -0.07
N ARG A 57 7.23 29.12 -0.28
CA ARG A 57 7.53 30.16 0.70
C ARG A 57 6.75 29.96 2.00
N PHE A 58 5.45 29.69 1.91
CA PHE A 58 4.60 29.47 3.07
C PHE A 58 5.04 28.25 3.89
N LEU A 59 5.45 27.17 3.23
CA LEU A 59 5.85 25.91 3.85
C LEU A 59 7.23 25.98 4.53
N ARG A 60 8.06 26.99 4.26
CA ARG A 60 9.37 27.17 4.90
C ARG A 60 9.32 27.85 6.26
N VAL A 61 8.22 28.53 6.58
CA VAL A 61 8.10 29.34 7.80
C VAL A 61 7.23 28.56 8.79
N PRO A 62 7.79 28.04 9.91
CA PRO A 62 7.03 27.37 10.95
C PRO A 62 5.85 28.21 11.43
N PHE A 63 4.80 27.55 11.91
CA PHE A 63 3.78 28.28 12.63
C PHE A 63 4.39 28.73 13.97
N GLU A 64 4.50 30.04 14.19
CA GLU A 64 4.59 30.55 15.55
C GLU A 64 3.37 30.01 16.32
N ASN A 65 3.51 29.60 17.59
CA ASN A 65 2.58 29.02 18.61
C ASN A 65 1.01 29.13 18.46
N TRP A 66 0.45 29.04 17.27
CA TRP A 66 -0.83 29.68 16.95
C TRP A 66 -1.89 28.69 16.47
N LEU A 67 -1.63 27.38 16.52
CA LEU A 67 -2.55 26.38 15.98
C LEU A 67 -2.84 25.34 17.04
N GLU A 68 -4.13 25.07 17.20
CA GLU A 68 -4.63 24.06 18.13
C GLU A 68 -4.20 22.69 17.61
N LEU A 69 -3.01 22.26 18.05
CA LEU A 69 -2.45 20.94 17.75
C LEU A 69 -3.49 19.84 18.00
N GLN A 70 -4.31 20.01 19.04
CA GLN A 70 -5.40 19.11 19.36
C GLN A 70 -6.48 19.04 18.25
N ASP A 71 -6.85 20.17 17.65
CA ASP A 71 -7.81 20.19 16.54
C ASP A 71 -7.20 19.53 15.29
N VAL A 72 -5.94 19.83 14.98
CA VAL A 72 -5.21 19.20 13.86
C VAL A 72 -5.08 17.69 14.03
N GLN A 73 -4.80 17.21 15.24
CA GLN A 73 -4.67 15.79 15.55
C GLN A 73 -6.01 15.05 15.46
N ASN A 74 -7.12 15.69 15.84
CA ASN A 74 -8.40 14.99 16.01
C ASN A 74 -9.42 15.26 14.89
N SER A 75 -9.39 16.42 14.25
CA SER A 75 -10.33 16.77 13.17
C SER A 75 -9.92 16.20 11.81
N TYR A 76 -10.93 16.07 10.95
CA TYR A 76 -10.81 15.66 9.56
C TYR A 76 -11.74 16.55 8.72
N ALA A 77 -11.30 17.78 8.45
CA ALA A 77 -12.16 18.83 7.91
C ALA A 77 -11.43 19.75 6.91
N ALA A 78 -12.14 20.18 5.87
CA ALA A 78 -11.59 21.02 4.81
C ALA A 78 -11.04 22.37 5.30
N ARG A 79 -11.60 22.92 6.39
CA ARG A 79 -11.11 24.16 7.02
C ARG A 79 -9.66 24.08 7.53
N LEU A 80 -9.08 22.89 7.61
CA LEU A 80 -7.70 22.65 8.04
C LEU A 80 -6.71 22.50 6.88
N GLU A 81 -7.14 22.70 5.64
CA GLU A 81 -6.22 22.75 4.50
C GLU A 81 -5.15 23.83 4.70
N ASN A 82 -3.91 23.53 4.29
CA ASN A 82 -2.69 24.34 4.48
C ASN A 82 -2.27 24.51 5.95
N VAL A 83 -2.90 23.78 6.86
CA VAL A 83 -2.63 23.78 8.30
C VAL A 83 -2.35 22.39 8.83
N ALA A 84 -3.28 21.45 8.63
CA ALA A 84 -3.11 20.05 9.02
C ALA A 84 -2.55 19.20 7.87
N TYR A 85 -2.90 19.55 6.65
CA TYR A 85 -2.53 18.85 5.43
C TYR A 85 -2.41 19.83 4.26
N LYS A 86 -1.78 19.39 3.17
CA LYS A 86 -1.75 20.14 1.92
C LYS A 86 -2.42 19.34 0.83
N ALA A 87 -3.50 19.84 0.25
CA ALA A 87 -4.13 19.18 -0.89
C ALA A 87 -3.11 19.00 -2.04
N PRO A 88 -3.05 17.82 -2.67
CA PRO A 88 -2.26 17.64 -3.87
C PRO A 88 -2.87 18.42 -5.03
N THR A 89 -2.15 18.50 -6.13
CA THR A 89 -2.69 19.10 -7.36
C THR A 89 -3.71 18.16 -7.99
N PHE A 90 -4.94 18.64 -8.17
CA PHE A 90 -5.99 17.93 -8.89
C PHE A 90 -5.90 18.27 -10.37
N GLN A 91 -5.57 17.29 -11.20
CA GLN A 91 -5.40 17.46 -12.64
C GLN A 91 -5.80 16.20 -13.38
N ARG A 92 -6.55 16.35 -14.48
CA ARG A 92 -6.88 15.23 -15.37
C ARG A 92 -5.61 14.58 -15.92
N GLY A 93 -5.60 13.25 -15.90
CA GLY A 93 -4.48 12.39 -16.27
C GLY A 93 -3.50 12.11 -15.13
N GLU A 94 -3.71 12.64 -13.92
CA GLU A 94 -2.80 12.46 -12.79
C GLU A 94 -3.54 12.13 -11.49
N PHE A 95 -3.04 11.16 -10.73
CA PHE A 95 -3.36 10.98 -9.32
C PHE A 95 -2.17 11.43 -8.49
N CYS A 96 -2.39 12.33 -7.53
CA CYS A 96 -1.30 12.94 -6.78
C CYS A 96 -1.35 12.62 -5.27
N ILE A 97 -0.17 12.37 -4.70
CA ILE A 97 0.05 12.14 -3.26
C ILE A 97 0.98 13.23 -2.74
N SER A 98 0.49 14.10 -1.85
CA SER A 98 1.29 15.14 -1.22
C SER A 98 1.85 14.70 0.13
N VAL A 99 2.95 15.32 0.56
CA VAL A 99 3.47 15.19 1.92
C VAL A 99 3.51 16.55 2.61
N PHE A 100 2.95 16.61 3.81
CA PHE A 100 2.88 17.81 4.61
C PHE A 100 3.25 17.52 6.06
N ASP A 101 4.03 18.41 6.64
CA ASP A 101 4.46 18.35 8.03
C ASP A 101 3.84 19.52 8.75
N TYR A 102 3.10 19.24 9.83
CA TYR A 102 2.45 20.26 10.63
C TYR A 102 3.44 21.25 11.25
N TYR A 103 4.60 20.77 11.69
CA TYR A 103 5.67 21.60 12.25
C TYR A 103 6.52 22.27 11.16
N LYS A 104 6.26 21.96 9.89
CA LYS A 104 7.01 22.38 8.71
C LYS A 104 8.50 21.99 8.79
N ASP A 105 8.78 20.82 9.38
CA ASP A 105 10.10 20.22 9.34
C ASP A 105 10.47 19.87 7.89
N GLN A 106 11.54 20.51 7.40
CA GLN A 106 12.03 20.33 6.03
C GLN A 106 12.68 18.95 5.82
N ASN A 107 13.01 18.24 6.90
CA ASN A 107 13.54 16.87 6.84
C ASN A 107 12.43 15.81 6.87
N PHE A 108 11.19 16.22 7.15
CA PHE A 108 10.06 15.29 7.16
C PHE A 108 9.84 14.73 5.75
N SER A 109 9.63 13.41 5.71
CA SER A 109 9.33 12.69 4.48
C SER A 109 8.47 11.47 4.76
N LYS A 110 7.81 10.99 3.72
CA LYS A 110 7.05 9.74 3.76
C LYS A 110 7.52 8.84 2.63
N LYS A 111 7.66 7.55 2.96
CA LYS A 111 7.94 6.50 1.99
C LYS A 111 6.62 5.94 1.48
N VAL A 112 6.51 5.76 0.17
CA VAL A 112 5.43 5.01 -0.47
C VAL A 112 6.05 3.91 -1.32
N LYS A 113 5.33 2.79 -1.47
CA LYS A 113 5.72 1.71 -2.37
C LYS A 113 4.72 1.66 -3.51
N LEU A 114 5.20 1.42 -4.72
CA LEU A 114 4.43 1.40 -5.95
C LEU A 114 4.62 0.05 -6.62
N LEU A 115 3.54 -0.50 -7.15
CA LEU A 115 3.54 -1.66 -8.03
C LEU A 115 2.84 -1.29 -9.33
N TYR A 116 3.62 -1.17 -10.40
CA TYR A 116 3.13 -0.84 -11.73
C TYR A 116 2.42 -2.03 -12.39
N PRO A 117 1.59 -1.80 -13.41
CA PRO A 117 0.98 -2.87 -14.22
C PRO A 117 2.00 -3.86 -14.80
N SER A 118 3.23 -3.39 -15.09
CA SER A 118 4.34 -4.21 -15.58
C SER A 118 4.84 -5.25 -14.56
N GLY A 119 4.42 -5.17 -13.29
CA GLY A 119 4.96 -5.95 -12.19
C GLY A 119 6.20 -5.33 -11.53
N GLN A 120 6.71 -4.22 -12.07
CA GLN A 120 7.81 -3.48 -11.45
C GLN A 120 7.38 -2.89 -10.11
N VAL A 121 8.20 -3.09 -9.08
CA VAL A 121 8.04 -2.50 -7.75
C VAL A 121 9.05 -1.36 -7.57
N GLU A 122 8.59 -0.21 -7.10
CA GLU A 122 9.42 0.96 -6.83
C GLU A 122 9.13 1.56 -5.46
N HIS A 123 10.17 2.09 -4.80
CA HIS A 123 10.03 2.85 -3.57
C HIS A 123 10.27 4.33 -3.85
N LYS A 124 9.38 5.18 -3.36
CA LYS A 124 9.51 6.63 -3.44
C LYS A 124 9.56 7.24 -2.06
N ILE A 125 10.40 8.25 -1.90
CA ILE A 125 10.42 9.12 -0.72
C ILE A 125 9.92 10.49 -1.18
N ILE A 126 8.86 10.96 -0.56
CA ILE A 126 8.25 12.26 -0.85
C ILE A 126 8.49 13.14 0.38
N LYS A 127 9.12 14.31 0.19
CA LYS A 127 9.46 15.22 1.28
C LYS A 127 8.33 16.19 1.58
N HIS A 128 8.39 16.83 2.74
CA HIS A 128 7.56 17.98 3.07
C HIS A 128 7.53 19.01 1.92
N GLY A 129 6.33 19.35 1.46
CA GLY A 129 6.13 20.32 0.38
C GLY A 129 6.34 19.75 -1.04
N GLU A 130 6.50 18.43 -1.16
CA GLU A 130 6.49 17.72 -2.42
C GLU A 130 5.18 16.94 -2.61
N GLN A 131 4.93 16.56 -3.86
CA GLN A 131 3.91 15.60 -4.24
C GLN A 131 4.45 14.63 -5.29
N LEU A 132 4.03 13.38 -5.20
CA LEU A 132 4.20 12.37 -6.23
C LEU A 132 3.00 12.40 -7.16
N SER A 133 3.23 12.56 -8.46
CA SER A 133 2.24 12.40 -9.52
C SER A 133 2.34 10.99 -10.11
N ILE A 134 1.19 10.32 -10.26
CA ILE A 134 1.05 8.99 -10.85
C ILE A 134 0.14 9.12 -12.08
N LYS A 135 0.64 8.67 -13.23
CA LYS A 135 -0.03 8.81 -14.53
C LYS A 135 -0.46 7.50 -15.17
N GLU A 136 -0.06 6.38 -14.57
CA GLU A 136 -0.32 5.05 -15.10
C GLU A 136 -1.44 4.37 -14.31
N ALA A 137 -2.56 4.12 -15.01
CA ALA A 137 -3.65 3.34 -14.46
C ALA A 137 -3.22 1.89 -14.18
N GLY A 138 -3.80 1.28 -13.15
CA GLY A 138 -3.40 -0.03 -12.66
C GLY A 138 -2.20 0.00 -11.71
N THR A 139 -1.67 1.18 -11.39
CA THR A 139 -0.68 1.29 -10.31
C THR A 139 -1.33 0.98 -8.96
N ILE A 140 -0.74 0.07 -8.19
CA ILE A 140 -1.08 -0.17 -6.80
C ILE A 140 -0.10 0.62 -5.94
N VAL A 141 -0.62 1.37 -4.98
CA VAL A 141 0.16 2.19 -4.05
C VAL A 141 -0.04 1.64 -2.65
N ASP A 142 1.05 1.50 -1.92
CA ASP A 142 1.04 1.32 -0.48
C ASP A 142 1.55 2.59 0.19
N LEU A 143 0.64 3.26 0.92
CA LEU A 143 0.90 4.51 1.62
C LEU A 143 1.58 4.32 2.97
N ASN A 144 1.68 3.06 3.46
CA ASN A 144 2.33 2.72 4.73
C ASN A 144 3.22 1.46 4.58
N PRO A 145 4.25 1.50 3.71
CA PRO A 145 4.99 0.29 3.32
C PRO A 145 5.93 -0.27 4.37
N ASP A 146 6.21 0.51 5.43
CA ASP A 146 7.05 0.07 6.55
C ASP A 146 6.20 -0.44 7.74
N ALA A 147 4.88 -0.61 7.54
CA ALA A 147 4.00 -1.22 8.51
C ALA A 147 4.48 -2.65 8.85
N PRO A 148 4.61 -3.02 10.13
CA PRO A 148 5.08 -4.36 10.51
C PRO A 148 4.03 -5.45 10.28
N GLU A 149 2.74 -5.09 10.33
CA GLU A 149 1.64 -6.03 10.18
C GLU A 149 0.85 -5.73 8.91
N LEU A 150 0.45 -6.80 8.20
CA LEU A 150 -0.24 -6.71 6.91
C LEU A 150 -1.50 -5.85 6.97
N SER A 151 -2.25 -5.94 8.07
CA SER A 151 -3.49 -5.18 8.30
C SER A 151 -3.29 -3.67 8.37
N ASN A 152 -2.05 -3.21 8.60
CA ASN A 152 -1.70 -1.80 8.75
C ASN A 152 -1.14 -1.19 7.46
N HIS A 153 -0.95 -1.99 6.41
CA HIS A 153 -0.64 -1.47 5.07
C HIS A 153 -1.85 -0.71 4.51
N ASP A 154 -1.58 0.36 3.77
CA ASP A 154 -2.63 1.23 3.25
C ASP A 154 -2.61 1.21 1.73
N LEU A 155 -3.26 0.18 1.19
CA LEU A 155 -3.28 -0.08 -0.25
C LEU A 155 -4.37 0.71 -0.97
N LEU A 156 -4.00 1.30 -2.11
CA LEU A 156 -4.88 1.95 -3.08
C LEU A 156 -4.57 1.43 -4.50
N TYR A 157 -5.60 1.27 -5.32
CA TYR A 157 -5.46 0.95 -6.75
C TYR A 157 -5.90 2.17 -7.57
N ILE A 158 -5.01 2.67 -8.43
CA ILE A 158 -5.29 3.85 -9.25
C ILE A 158 -5.97 3.41 -10.55
N THR A 159 -7.25 3.70 -10.70
CA THR A 159 -8.01 3.36 -11.92
C THR A 159 -7.83 4.41 -13.02
N GLN A 160 -8.10 4.02 -14.27
CA GLN A 160 -8.14 4.98 -15.39
C GLN A 160 -9.20 6.06 -15.15
N GLN A 161 -10.35 5.71 -14.58
CA GLN A 161 -11.41 6.66 -14.26
C GLN A 161 -10.93 7.75 -13.28
N GLN A 162 -10.18 7.37 -12.23
CA GLN A 162 -9.61 8.36 -11.30
C GLN A 162 -8.65 9.32 -11.99
N LEU A 163 -7.85 8.82 -12.93
CA LEU A 163 -6.96 9.67 -13.73
C LEU A 163 -7.78 10.58 -14.64
N ASP A 164 -8.77 10.05 -15.36
CA ASP A 164 -9.59 10.81 -16.31
C ASP A 164 -10.37 11.94 -15.64
N GLU A 165 -10.84 11.71 -14.42
CA GLU A 165 -11.51 12.72 -13.58
C GLU A 165 -10.50 13.69 -12.95
N GLY A 166 -9.36 13.19 -12.49
CA GLY A 166 -8.28 14.00 -11.93
C GLY A 166 -8.66 14.79 -10.67
N ASN A 167 -9.70 14.35 -9.97
CA ASN A 167 -10.35 15.06 -8.86
C ASN A 167 -10.12 14.40 -7.49
N THR A 168 -9.33 13.32 -7.44
CA THR A 168 -9.00 12.61 -6.19
C THR A 168 -7.51 12.64 -5.91
N GLY A 169 -7.14 12.55 -4.64
CA GLY A 169 -5.73 12.53 -4.23
C GLY A 169 -5.57 12.24 -2.75
N VAL A 170 -4.32 12.20 -2.30
CA VAL A 170 -3.97 11.89 -0.91
C VAL A 170 -3.00 12.94 -0.37
N SER A 171 -3.11 13.25 0.92
CA SER A 171 -2.09 13.97 1.68
C SER A 171 -1.62 13.15 2.88
N LEU A 172 -0.32 12.86 2.92
CA LEU A 172 0.32 12.14 4.02
C LEU A 172 0.92 13.15 5.00
N THR A 173 0.61 12.97 6.29
CA THR A 173 1.01 13.92 7.34
C THR A 173 1.67 13.24 8.53
N ASN A 174 2.03 14.02 9.56
CA ASN A 174 2.53 13.50 10.84
C ASN A 174 1.52 12.56 11.51
N PHE A 175 0.24 12.96 11.49
CA PHE A 175 -0.76 12.40 12.40
C PHE A 175 -1.71 11.43 11.70
N LYS A 176 -2.04 11.67 10.43
CA LYS A 176 -2.97 10.84 9.67
C LYS A 176 -2.82 10.99 8.15
N THR A 177 -3.42 10.07 7.42
CA THR A 177 -3.61 10.15 5.97
C THR A 177 -4.93 10.86 5.66
N TYR A 178 -4.89 11.85 4.77
CA TYR A 178 -6.08 12.51 4.23
C TYR A 178 -6.33 12.01 2.82
N TYR A 179 -7.46 11.36 2.60
CA TYR A 179 -8.03 11.08 1.29
C TYR A 179 -8.91 12.25 0.90
N LEU A 180 -8.74 12.76 -0.32
CA LEU A 180 -9.25 14.06 -0.71
C LEU A 180 -9.97 13.98 -2.05
N THR A 181 -11.06 14.75 -2.18
CA THR A 181 -11.64 15.15 -3.47
C THR A 181 -11.41 16.63 -3.71
N SER A 182 -11.38 17.06 -4.97
CA SER A 182 -11.27 18.48 -5.33
C SER A 182 -12.51 19.25 -4.88
N ASN A 183 -12.31 20.42 -4.30
CA ASN A 183 -13.38 21.33 -3.89
C ASN A 183 -13.14 22.72 -4.50
N ASN A 184 -14.08 23.18 -5.31
CA ASN A 184 -14.03 24.48 -6.00
C ASN A 184 -15.09 25.47 -5.49
N SER A 185 -15.63 25.25 -4.28
CA SER A 185 -16.69 26.09 -3.71
C SER A 185 -16.24 27.52 -3.36
N GLY A 186 -14.92 27.78 -3.30
CA GLY A 186 -14.38 29.05 -2.82
C GLY A 186 -14.49 29.23 -1.30
N GLY A 187 -14.72 28.14 -0.56
CA GLY A 187 -14.71 28.13 0.90
C GLY A 187 -13.39 28.65 1.48
N LYS A 188 -13.45 29.17 2.71
CA LYS A 188 -12.30 29.76 3.42
C LYS A 188 -11.84 28.81 4.53
N ASN A 189 -10.54 28.59 4.63
CA ASN A 189 -9.94 27.81 5.72
C ASN A 189 -9.60 28.72 6.92
N VAL A 190 -9.04 28.14 7.98
CA VAL A 190 -8.69 28.87 9.21
C VAL A 190 -7.64 29.98 9.03
N LEU A 191 -6.88 29.99 7.92
CA LEU A 191 -5.91 31.05 7.62
C LEU A 191 -6.60 32.34 7.17
N ALA A 192 -7.84 32.29 6.67
CA ALA A 192 -8.56 33.47 6.20
C ALA A 192 -8.75 34.51 7.32
N ASP A 193 -9.38 34.11 8.44
CA ASP A 193 -9.60 34.99 9.59
C ASP A 193 -8.28 35.54 10.14
N ARG A 194 -7.22 34.71 10.15
CA ARG A 194 -5.89 35.14 10.57
C ARG A 194 -5.34 36.23 9.66
N PHE A 195 -5.35 36.02 8.36
CA PHE A 195 -4.82 36.98 7.41
C PHE A 195 -5.61 38.28 7.42
N GLU A 196 -6.94 38.21 7.59
CA GLU A 196 -7.78 39.39 7.75
C GLU A 196 -7.40 40.18 9.02
N ARG A 197 -7.25 39.53 10.17
CA ARG A 197 -6.84 40.20 11.42
C ARG A 197 -5.47 40.86 11.33
N GLN A 198 -4.52 40.20 10.67
CA GLN A 198 -3.17 40.74 10.48
C GLN A 198 -3.15 41.93 9.52
N ALA A 199 -3.92 41.87 8.44
CA ALA A 199 -3.97 42.94 7.43
C ALA A 199 -4.83 44.14 7.88
N PHE A 200 -5.86 43.87 8.69
CA PHE A 200 -6.90 44.84 9.05
C PHE A 200 -7.18 44.84 10.57
N PRO A 201 -6.19 45.10 11.44
CA PRO A 201 -6.37 44.97 12.89
C PRO A 201 -7.48 45.87 13.46
N ASN A 202 -7.71 47.04 12.86
CA ASN A 202 -8.74 47.99 13.30
C ASN A 202 -10.19 47.54 13.02
N TYR A 203 -10.36 46.48 12.23
CA TYR A 203 -11.67 45.89 11.92
C TYR A 203 -12.15 44.91 13.00
N TYR A 204 -11.29 44.60 13.97
CA TYR A 204 -11.54 43.67 15.05
C TYR A 204 -11.46 44.39 16.39
N LEU A 205 -12.31 43.97 17.32
CA LEU A 205 -12.26 44.40 18.71
C LEU A 205 -11.01 43.81 19.38
N ARG A 206 -10.63 44.36 20.54
CA ARG A 206 -9.53 43.79 21.37
C ARG A 206 -9.78 42.33 21.77
N SER A 207 -11.05 41.91 21.84
CA SER A 207 -11.43 40.51 22.08
C SER A 207 -11.18 39.59 20.89
N GLY A 208 -10.82 40.13 19.72
CA GLY A 208 -10.67 39.40 18.47
C GLY A 208 -11.98 39.16 17.73
N LEU A 209 -13.13 39.60 18.26
CA LEU A 209 -14.39 39.53 17.51
C LEU A 209 -14.43 40.62 16.44
N ARG A 210 -15.15 40.34 15.36
CA ARG A 210 -15.39 41.33 14.31
C ARG A 210 -16.18 42.50 14.88
N ASP A 211 -15.70 43.72 14.64
CA ASP A 211 -16.45 44.91 15.04
C ASP A 211 -17.73 45.00 14.19
N ILE A 212 -18.88 45.18 14.85
CA ILE A 212 -20.19 45.17 14.20
C ILE A 212 -20.32 46.24 13.12
N ARG A 213 -19.56 47.33 13.21
CA ARG A 213 -19.52 48.40 12.21
C ARG A 213 -19.02 47.91 10.85
N TYR A 214 -18.24 46.82 10.84
CA TYR A 214 -17.58 46.30 9.64
C TYR A 214 -17.93 44.84 9.34
N VAL A 215 -19.01 44.30 9.93
CA VAL A 215 -19.42 42.90 9.75
C VAL A 215 -19.78 42.57 8.30
N ASN A 216 -20.27 43.56 7.54
CA ASN A 216 -20.67 43.40 6.14
C ASN A 216 -19.52 43.67 5.15
N GLU A 217 -18.32 44.05 5.63
CA GLU A 217 -17.18 44.27 4.74
C GLU A 217 -16.48 42.96 4.37
N ASP A 218 -16.34 42.71 3.06
CA ASP A 218 -15.57 41.57 2.56
C ASP A 218 -14.07 41.86 2.60
N LEU A 219 -13.45 41.57 3.75
CA LEU A 219 -12.00 41.75 3.92
C LEU A 219 -11.19 40.69 3.18
N PHE A 220 -11.74 39.51 2.97
CA PHE A 220 -11.04 38.43 2.28
C PHE A 220 -10.65 38.84 0.86
N SER A 221 -11.60 39.42 0.11
CA SER A 221 -11.35 39.88 -1.26
C SER A 221 -10.31 41.00 -1.33
N ARG A 222 -10.10 41.74 -0.23
CA ARG A 222 -9.10 42.81 -0.09
C ARG A 222 -7.71 42.31 0.31
N LEU A 223 -7.56 41.03 0.67
CA LEU A 223 -6.25 40.45 0.97
C LEU A 223 -5.39 40.32 -0.31
N PRO A 224 -4.06 40.38 -0.19
CA PRO A 224 -3.15 40.02 -1.27
C PRO A 224 -3.46 38.65 -1.85
N GLU A 225 -3.27 38.48 -3.16
CA GLU A 225 -3.61 37.25 -3.88
C GLU A 225 -3.00 36.00 -3.25
N GLU A 226 -1.71 36.05 -2.89
CA GLU A 226 -1.01 34.94 -2.23
C GLU A 226 -1.69 34.49 -0.94
N LYS A 227 -2.17 35.44 -0.12
CA LYS A 227 -2.87 35.14 1.14
C LYS A 227 -4.24 34.54 0.86
N ARG A 228 -4.96 35.02 -0.16
CA ARG A 228 -6.23 34.43 -0.60
C ARG A 228 -6.02 32.99 -1.08
N MET A 229 -5.00 32.75 -1.93
CA MET A 229 -4.67 31.41 -2.41
C MET A 229 -4.42 30.42 -1.27
N LEU A 230 -3.63 30.80 -0.25
CA LEU A 230 -3.33 29.97 0.91
C LEU A 230 -4.56 29.74 1.80
N ALA A 231 -5.49 30.69 1.83
CA ALA A 231 -6.66 30.67 2.70
C ALA A 231 -7.94 30.11 2.04
N THR A 232 -7.91 29.84 0.74
CA THR A 232 -8.99 29.18 0.02
C THR A 232 -8.88 27.67 0.17
N ILE A 233 -10.00 27.01 0.45
CA ILE A 233 -10.15 25.56 0.45
C ILE A 233 -10.17 25.08 -1.00
N THR A 234 -9.33 24.10 -1.32
CA THR A 234 -9.26 23.48 -2.66
C THR A 234 -9.62 21.99 -2.64
N SER A 235 -9.85 21.43 -1.45
CA SER A 235 -10.13 20.01 -1.25
C SER A 235 -11.16 19.75 -0.16
N GLU A 236 -11.85 18.61 -0.28
CA GLU A 236 -12.70 18.06 0.77
C GLU A 236 -12.12 16.74 1.26
N PRO A 237 -11.83 16.60 2.57
CA PRO A 237 -11.50 15.31 3.16
C PRO A 237 -12.67 14.33 3.09
N VAL A 238 -12.41 13.14 2.54
CA VAL A 238 -13.37 12.06 2.38
C VAL A 238 -12.85 10.77 3.02
N GLY A 239 -13.73 9.78 3.19
CA GLY A 239 -13.32 8.44 3.61
C GLY A 239 -12.49 7.73 2.54
N LYS A 240 -11.63 6.79 2.98
CA LYS A 240 -10.82 5.94 2.08
C LYS A 240 -11.68 5.21 1.05
N ASP A 241 -12.87 4.80 1.46
CA ASP A 241 -13.86 4.10 0.66
C ASP A 241 -14.22 4.89 -0.60
N VAL A 242 -14.32 6.22 -0.54
CA VAL A 242 -14.58 7.06 -1.73
C VAL A 242 -13.54 6.82 -2.82
N LEU A 243 -12.25 6.75 -2.45
CA LEU A 243 -11.17 6.48 -3.41
C LEU A 243 -11.09 4.99 -3.78
N SER A 244 -11.27 4.09 -2.81
CA SER A 244 -11.20 2.65 -3.06
C SER A 244 -12.36 2.14 -3.91
N ASN A 245 -13.53 2.79 -3.87
CA ASN A 245 -14.72 2.42 -4.63
C ASN A 245 -14.54 2.51 -6.14
N TYR A 246 -13.62 3.35 -6.65
CA TYR A 246 -13.28 3.34 -8.07
C TYR A 246 -12.78 1.97 -8.54
N ALA A 247 -11.93 1.33 -7.73
CA ALA A 247 -11.46 -0.02 -8.01
C ALA A 247 -12.51 -1.08 -7.62
N MET A 248 -13.14 -0.95 -6.44
CA MET A 248 -14.04 -1.99 -5.91
C MET A 248 -15.35 -2.11 -6.70
N ASN A 249 -15.83 -1.04 -7.32
CA ASN A 249 -17.03 -1.05 -8.17
C ASN A 249 -16.73 -1.43 -9.63
N ASN A 250 -15.46 -1.57 -9.99
CA ASN A 250 -15.04 -2.01 -11.32
C ASN A 250 -14.51 -3.44 -11.24
N ALA A 251 -15.23 -4.39 -11.84
CA ALA A 251 -14.89 -5.82 -11.74
C ALA A 251 -13.48 -6.15 -12.24
N ALA A 252 -13.01 -5.52 -13.31
CA ALA A 252 -11.68 -5.75 -13.86
C ALA A 252 -10.58 -5.18 -12.94
N ALA A 253 -10.76 -3.93 -12.46
CA ALA A 253 -9.83 -3.31 -11.53
C ALA A 253 -9.78 -4.05 -10.18
N ARG A 254 -10.93 -4.48 -9.65
CA ARG A 254 -11.01 -5.28 -8.43
C ARG A 254 -10.29 -6.62 -8.57
N ALA A 255 -10.53 -7.34 -9.67
CA ALA A 255 -9.87 -8.62 -9.92
C ALA A 255 -8.35 -8.46 -10.06
N ASP A 256 -7.90 -7.45 -10.79
CA ASP A 256 -6.48 -7.15 -10.97
C ASP A 256 -5.80 -6.73 -9.67
N PHE A 257 -6.42 -5.83 -8.90
CA PHE A 257 -5.97 -5.45 -7.55
C PHE A 257 -5.79 -6.67 -6.65
N ASN A 258 -6.83 -7.50 -6.51
CA ASN A 258 -6.81 -8.68 -5.66
C ASN A 258 -5.80 -9.74 -6.14
N ASN A 259 -5.45 -9.74 -7.43
CA ASN A 259 -4.45 -10.62 -8.01
C ASN A 259 -3.01 -10.16 -7.77
N ARG A 260 -2.75 -8.85 -7.76
CA ARG A 260 -1.40 -8.31 -7.68
C ARG A 260 -1.04 -7.71 -6.33
N ALA A 261 -2.01 -7.38 -5.46
CA ALA A 261 -1.76 -6.73 -4.16
C ALA A 261 -0.76 -7.49 -3.28
N PHE A 262 -0.69 -8.81 -3.36
CA PHE A 262 0.32 -9.56 -2.60
C PHE A 262 1.77 -9.19 -2.96
N GLN A 263 2.01 -8.80 -4.21
CA GLN A 263 3.34 -8.47 -4.72
C GLN A 263 3.88 -7.16 -4.11
N ILE A 264 3.00 -6.25 -3.70
CA ILE A 264 3.43 -5.00 -3.06
C ILE A 264 3.70 -5.17 -1.57
N VAL A 265 3.01 -6.09 -0.89
CA VAL A 265 3.19 -6.32 0.56
C VAL A 265 4.24 -7.38 0.89
N THR A 266 4.61 -8.24 -0.06
CA THR A 266 5.68 -9.23 0.12
C THR A 266 7.07 -8.60 -0.02
N THR A 267 8.07 -9.21 0.62
CA THR A 267 9.48 -8.82 0.50
C THR A 267 10.07 -9.20 -0.86
N ASN A 268 9.64 -10.34 -1.44
CA ASN A 268 10.02 -10.75 -2.79
C ASN A 268 8.89 -11.56 -3.44
N PRO A 269 8.19 -11.02 -4.45
CA PRO A 269 7.12 -11.73 -5.15
C PRO A 269 7.55 -13.05 -5.79
N GLU A 270 8.82 -13.21 -6.17
CA GLU A 270 9.37 -14.44 -6.74
C GLU A 270 9.43 -15.60 -5.73
N HIS A 271 9.31 -15.30 -4.43
CA HIS A 271 9.26 -16.31 -3.38
C HIS A 271 7.84 -16.80 -3.09
N ALA A 272 6.82 -16.23 -3.74
CA ALA A 272 5.48 -16.83 -3.73
C ALA A 272 5.51 -18.14 -4.52
N MET A 273 4.85 -19.18 -3.99
CA MET A 273 4.88 -20.51 -4.57
C MET A 273 3.49 -21.03 -4.85
N ASP A 274 3.19 -21.30 -6.12
CA ASP A 274 2.03 -22.08 -6.54
C ASP A 274 2.28 -23.58 -6.30
N VAL A 275 1.38 -24.21 -5.54
CA VAL A 275 1.49 -25.59 -5.06
C VAL A 275 0.15 -26.31 -5.15
N ASN A 276 0.22 -27.61 -5.44
CA ASN A 276 -0.91 -28.52 -5.31
C ASN A 276 -0.78 -29.18 -3.94
N ILE A 277 -1.77 -28.98 -3.07
CA ILE A 277 -1.72 -29.51 -1.71
C ILE A 277 -2.60 -30.74 -1.55
N LYS A 278 -2.18 -31.65 -0.67
CA LYS A 278 -3.06 -32.60 0.00
C LYS A 278 -2.93 -32.40 1.51
N MET A 279 -4.07 -32.28 2.18
CA MET A 279 -4.14 -32.03 3.62
C MET A 279 -5.11 -33.02 4.28
N GLY A 280 -4.66 -33.67 5.36
CA GLY A 280 -5.40 -34.74 6.03
C GLY A 280 -5.71 -35.91 5.09
N GLU A 281 -6.92 -36.46 5.20
CA GLU A 281 -7.37 -37.60 4.39
C GLU A 281 -7.95 -37.21 3.01
N ALA A 282 -7.65 -35.98 2.53
CA ALA A 282 -8.14 -35.51 1.25
C ALA A 282 -7.63 -36.38 0.09
N THR A 283 -8.56 -36.91 -0.69
CA THR A 283 -8.26 -37.72 -1.88
C THR A 283 -7.93 -36.85 -3.11
N THR A 284 -8.42 -35.61 -3.14
CA THR A 284 -8.20 -34.61 -4.19
C THR A 284 -7.16 -33.58 -3.77
N SER A 285 -6.36 -33.09 -4.73
CA SER A 285 -5.46 -31.96 -4.51
C SER A 285 -6.18 -30.61 -4.67
N GLU A 286 -5.69 -29.57 -4.00
CA GLU A 286 -6.14 -28.19 -4.18
C GLU A 286 -4.99 -27.28 -4.60
N ASP A 287 -5.29 -26.30 -5.44
CA ASP A 287 -4.30 -25.34 -5.93
C ASP A 287 -4.21 -24.15 -4.97
N TRP A 288 -3.05 -24.00 -4.35
CA TRP A 288 -2.76 -22.97 -3.37
C TRP A 288 -1.57 -22.14 -3.82
N LYS A 289 -1.56 -20.87 -3.46
CA LYS A 289 -0.41 -19.98 -3.56
C LYS A 289 0.02 -19.60 -2.15
N ILE A 290 1.21 -20.06 -1.75
CA ILE A 290 1.84 -19.71 -0.48
C ILE A 290 2.64 -18.42 -0.69
N ILE A 291 2.31 -17.38 0.07
CA ILE A 291 2.89 -16.04 -0.10
C ILE A 291 3.63 -15.67 1.19
N PRO A 292 4.97 -15.70 1.20
CA PRO A 292 5.76 -15.13 2.28
C PRO A 292 5.50 -13.63 2.39
N ILE A 293 5.18 -13.12 3.57
CA ILE A 293 4.95 -11.69 3.76
C ILE A 293 6.21 -10.94 4.22
N GLN A 294 7.07 -11.60 4.98
CA GLN A 294 8.30 -11.03 5.50
C GLN A 294 9.45 -12.04 5.41
N ALA A 295 10.52 -11.69 4.69
CA ALA A 295 11.72 -12.51 4.57
C ALA A 295 12.36 -12.75 5.94
N GLY A 296 12.85 -13.98 6.16
CA GLY A 296 13.42 -14.39 7.45
C GLY A 296 12.38 -14.57 8.57
N THR A 297 11.08 -14.52 8.25
CA THR A 297 10.01 -14.95 9.16
C THR A 297 9.23 -16.13 8.59
N ASN A 298 8.66 -16.94 9.47
CA ASN A 298 7.77 -18.03 9.09
C ASN A 298 6.34 -17.57 8.76
N LYS A 299 6.10 -16.26 8.56
CA LYS A 299 4.78 -15.71 8.32
C LYS A 299 4.40 -15.80 6.82
N VAL A 300 3.22 -16.36 6.54
CA VAL A 300 2.66 -16.47 5.18
C VAL A 300 1.19 -16.08 5.12
N VAL A 301 0.75 -15.68 3.93
CA VAL A 301 -0.65 -15.66 3.54
C VAL A 301 -0.89 -16.74 2.49
N VAL A 302 -2.09 -17.31 2.46
CA VAL A 302 -2.48 -18.32 1.48
C VAL A 302 -3.57 -17.76 0.57
N LYS A 303 -3.41 -17.95 -0.74
CA LYS A 303 -4.44 -17.63 -1.74
C LYS A 303 -4.84 -18.89 -2.51
N THR A 304 -6.13 -19.06 -2.75
CA THR A 304 -6.70 -20.13 -3.57
C THR A 304 -7.51 -19.54 -4.73
N SER A 305 -8.11 -20.38 -5.56
CA SER A 305 -9.08 -19.95 -6.58
C SER A 305 -10.32 -19.25 -5.98
N ASN A 306 -10.64 -19.51 -4.72
CA ASN A 306 -11.76 -18.90 -4.00
C ASN A 306 -11.39 -17.59 -3.29
N GLY A 307 -10.11 -17.18 -3.32
CA GLY A 307 -9.61 -15.97 -2.66
C GLY A 307 -8.53 -16.23 -1.61
N TYR A 308 -8.19 -15.20 -0.85
CA TYR A 308 -7.28 -15.27 0.29
C TYR A 308 -7.92 -16.01 1.45
N PHE A 309 -7.15 -16.87 2.10
CA PHE A 309 -7.62 -17.66 3.22
C PHE A 309 -7.74 -16.79 4.48
N THR A 310 -8.95 -16.71 5.05
CA THR A 310 -9.25 -15.91 6.25
C THR A 310 -8.98 -16.67 7.53
N GLY A 311 -8.92 -18.00 7.45
CA GLY A 311 -8.83 -18.88 8.61
C GLY A 311 -9.91 -18.60 9.66
N GLU A 312 -11.16 -18.28 9.29
CA GLU A 312 -12.20 -18.15 10.32
C GLU A 312 -12.44 -19.48 11.07
N ARG A 313 -12.46 -19.38 12.41
CA ARG A 313 -12.44 -20.50 13.39
C ARG A 313 -13.79 -21.23 13.57
N ASP A 314 -14.60 -21.41 12.54
CA ASP A 314 -15.96 -21.94 12.72
C ASP A 314 -16.41 -22.85 11.57
N SER A 315 -16.78 -24.10 11.91
CA SER A 315 -17.30 -25.12 11.00
C SER A 315 -18.58 -24.71 10.27
N TYR A 316 -19.32 -23.73 10.80
CA TYR A 316 -20.64 -23.31 10.30
C TYR A 316 -20.59 -22.04 9.45
N ARG A 317 -19.44 -21.34 9.36
CA ARG A 317 -19.31 -20.17 8.48
C ARG A 317 -19.02 -20.58 7.04
N ASN A 318 -19.54 -19.79 6.11
CA ASN A 318 -19.34 -19.98 4.67
C ASN A 318 -18.21 -19.11 4.11
N THR A 319 -17.58 -18.27 4.94
CA THR A 319 -16.64 -17.21 4.58
C THR A 319 -15.18 -17.57 4.89
N GLN A 320 -14.74 -18.75 4.46
CA GLN A 320 -13.34 -19.21 4.64
C GLN A 320 -12.33 -18.47 3.76
N TYR A 321 -12.85 -17.75 2.77
CA TYR A 321 -12.06 -17.00 1.81
C TYR A 321 -12.59 -15.58 1.67
N THR A 322 -11.69 -14.69 1.33
CA THR A 322 -11.98 -13.30 1.03
C THR A 322 -11.27 -12.90 -0.24
N GLU A 323 -11.88 -12.06 -1.08
CA GLU A 323 -11.19 -11.56 -2.28
C GLU A 323 -10.05 -10.60 -1.92
N SER A 324 -10.11 -9.95 -0.74
CA SER A 324 -9.21 -8.86 -0.34
C SER A 324 -8.07 -9.34 0.54
N ILE A 325 -6.84 -9.02 0.16
CA ILE A 325 -5.65 -9.33 0.96
C ILE A 325 -5.67 -8.67 2.35
N ASN A 326 -6.36 -7.53 2.51
CA ASN A 326 -6.46 -6.83 3.79
C ASN A 326 -7.25 -7.62 4.85
N ASN A 327 -8.09 -8.56 4.40
CA ASN A 327 -8.88 -9.43 5.26
C ASN A 327 -8.27 -10.85 5.33
N ALA A 328 -7.10 -11.06 4.71
CA ALA A 328 -6.40 -12.32 4.76
C ALA A 328 -5.78 -12.54 6.13
N ARG A 329 -5.75 -13.79 6.59
CA ARG A 329 -5.06 -14.14 7.84
C ARG A 329 -3.60 -14.44 7.56
N VAL A 330 -2.75 -14.01 8.49
CA VAL A 330 -1.34 -14.39 8.50
C VAL A 330 -1.19 -15.69 9.29
N PHE A 331 -0.49 -16.65 8.70
CA PHE A 331 -0.20 -17.94 9.30
C PHE A 331 1.29 -18.07 9.58
N LYS A 332 1.64 -18.75 10.67
CA LYS A 332 3.01 -19.21 10.88
C LYS A 332 3.19 -20.59 10.27
N VAL A 333 4.28 -20.79 9.54
CA VAL A 333 4.64 -22.07 8.95
C VAL A 333 5.51 -22.84 9.91
N VAL A 334 5.25 -24.14 10.05
CA VAL A 334 6.20 -25.10 10.60
C VAL A 334 6.41 -26.20 9.58
N ALA A 335 7.67 -26.53 9.30
CA ALA A 335 8.04 -27.56 8.35
C ALA A 335 8.62 -28.78 9.06
N TYR A 336 8.31 -29.94 8.50
CA TYR A 336 8.68 -31.23 9.03
C TYR A 336 9.31 -32.06 7.94
N ARG A 337 10.43 -32.70 8.27
CA ARG A 337 11.13 -33.59 7.36
C ARG A 337 11.09 -35.02 7.88
N PRO A 338 10.42 -35.95 7.17
CA PRO A 338 10.51 -37.37 7.48
C PRO A 338 11.87 -37.95 7.09
N GLN A 339 12.19 -39.12 7.64
CA GLN A 339 13.44 -39.83 7.34
C GLN A 339 13.49 -40.27 5.88
N GLY A 340 14.69 -40.28 5.28
CA GLY A 340 14.90 -40.77 3.92
C GLY A 340 14.56 -39.79 2.79
N SER A 341 14.16 -38.55 3.12
CA SER A 341 13.88 -37.51 2.13
C SER A 341 15.13 -37.10 1.34
N GLY A 342 15.17 -37.42 0.05
CA GLY A 342 16.17 -36.95 -0.92
C GLY A 342 15.82 -35.59 -1.52
N ILE A 343 16.83 -34.77 -1.84
CA ILE A 343 16.63 -33.38 -2.29
C ILE A 343 15.91 -33.28 -3.66
N ASN A 344 16.16 -34.22 -4.56
CA ASN A 344 15.57 -34.26 -5.90
C ASN A 344 14.31 -35.15 -5.98
N SER A 345 13.88 -35.73 -4.86
CA SER A 345 12.65 -36.52 -4.79
C SER A 345 11.43 -35.59 -4.79
N SER A 346 10.27 -36.14 -5.16
CA SER A 346 8.97 -35.52 -4.86
C SER A 346 8.93 -35.07 -3.41
N ALA A 347 8.31 -33.92 -3.17
CA ALA A 347 8.31 -33.29 -1.86
C ALA A 347 7.74 -34.26 -0.82
N THR A 348 8.59 -34.54 0.17
CA THR A 348 8.28 -35.34 1.36
C THR A 348 8.33 -34.49 2.62
N VAL A 349 8.91 -33.28 2.52
CA VAL A 349 8.72 -32.22 3.51
C VAL A 349 7.25 -31.81 3.51
N TYR A 350 6.65 -31.79 4.68
CA TYR A 350 5.29 -31.33 4.88
C TYR A 350 5.25 -30.18 5.86
N PHE A 351 4.16 -29.42 5.84
CA PHE A 351 4.01 -28.20 6.61
C PHE A 351 2.76 -28.25 7.48
N LYS A 352 2.75 -27.41 8.50
CA LYS A 352 1.54 -26.97 9.20
C LYS A 352 1.42 -25.46 9.06
N LEU A 353 0.19 -24.99 8.88
CA LEU A 353 -0.15 -23.60 9.11
C LEU A 353 -0.63 -23.49 10.55
N LEU A 354 0.02 -22.64 11.32
CA LEU A 354 -0.38 -22.28 12.66
C LEU A 354 -1.03 -20.91 12.63
N ASP A 355 -1.85 -20.62 13.63
CA ASP A 355 -2.32 -19.26 13.86
C ASP A 355 -1.17 -18.27 14.12
N GLU A 356 -1.50 -16.98 14.17
CA GLU A 356 -0.51 -15.92 14.43
C GLU A 356 0.21 -16.11 15.77
N SER A 357 -0.46 -16.70 16.77
CA SER A 357 0.17 -17.05 18.05
C SER A 357 1.24 -18.14 17.87
N GLY A 358 1.05 -19.05 16.92
CA GLY A 358 1.91 -20.20 16.67
C GLY A 358 1.54 -21.40 17.55
N ASN A 359 0.36 -21.41 18.15
CA ASN A 359 -0.04 -22.44 19.11
C ASN A 359 -1.03 -23.43 18.52
N HIS A 360 -1.86 -22.99 17.56
CA HIS A 360 -2.97 -23.81 17.06
C HIS A 360 -2.79 -24.13 15.58
N PRO A 361 -2.54 -25.40 15.22
CA PRO A 361 -2.48 -25.79 13.83
C PRO A 361 -3.87 -25.78 13.19
N PHE A 362 -3.93 -25.30 11.96
CA PHE A 362 -5.10 -25.42 11.11
C PHE A 362 -5.27 -26.87 10.68
N VAL A 363 -6.48 -27.42 10.80
CA VAL A 363 -6.79 -28.79 10.40
C VAL A 363 -7.91 -28.83 9.38
N ARG A 364 -7.93 -29.88 8.55
CA ARG A 364 -9.03 -30.14 7.63
C ARG A 364 -10.09 -31.01 8.30
N ASN A 365 -11.36 -30.59 8.20
CA ASN A 365 -12.50 -31.39 8.62
C ASN A 365 -12.86 -32.40 7.52
N ASN A 366 -12.88 -33.69 7.85
CA ASN A 366 -13.18 -34.75 6.88
C ASN A 366 -14.65 -34.83 6.45
N GLU A 367 -15.59 -34.33 7.26
CA GLU A 367 -17.03 -34.45 7.02
C GLU A 367 -17.50 -33.43 5.97
N ASN A 368 -17.10 -32.17 6.14
CA ASN A 368 -17.51 -31.08 5.26
C ASN A 368 -16.39 -30.53 4.36
N LYS A 369 -15.19 -31.12 4.45
CA LYS A 369 -13.98 -30.73 3.71
C LYS A 369 -13.51 -29.29 3.94
N LYS A 370 -14.09 -28.59 4.92
CA LYS A 370 -13.74 -27.23 5.32
C LYS A 370 -12.52 -27.23 6.24
N PHE A 371 -11.83 -26.09 6.29
CA PHE A 371 -10.74 -25.86 7.23
C PHE A 371 -11.29 -25.41 8.59
N ILE A 372 -10.73 -25.88 9.71
CA ILE A 372 -11.14 -25.49 11.06
C ILE A 372 -9.91 -25.14 11.92
N ASP A 373 -10.09 -24.26 12.90
CA ASP A 373 -9.02 -23.87 13.82
C ASP A 373 -8.80 -24.92 14.90
N GLY A 374 -7.58 -25.47 14.92
CA GLY A 374 -7.10 -26.32 15.99
C GLY A 374 -7.61 -27.78 15.91
N PRO A 375 -6.79 -28.76 16.34
CA PRO A 375 -7.35 -30.01 16.84
C PRO A 375 -8.15 -29.63 18.09
N TYR A 376 -9.49 -29.65 17.99
CA TYR A 376 -10.45 -29.35 19.06
C TYR A 376 -9.88 -29.64 20.46
N ASP A 377 -9.50 -28.61 21.22
CA ASP A 377 -9.14 -28.80 22.62
C ASP A 377 -10.26 -28.26 23.53
N GLN A 378 -10.90 -29.22 24.18
CA GLN A 378 -11.73 -29.16 25.39
C GLN A 378 -13.20 -28.71 25.25
N LEU A 379 -14.06 -29.74 25.19
CA LEU A 379 -15.38 -29.87 25.83
C LEU A 379 -16.16 -28.57 26.07
N THR A 380 -17.16 -28.31 25.22
CA THR A 380 -18.54 -28.12 25.69
C THR A 380 -19.53 -28.20 24.52
N GLN A 381 -20.46 -29.14 24.66
CA GLN A 381 -21.73 -29.28 23.94
C GLN A 381 -21.71 -29.95 22.54
N LEU A 382 -22.21 -31.19 22.56
CA LEU A 382 -22.99 -31.87 21.52
C LEU A 382 -22.26 -32.22 20.18
N GLY A 383 -21.55 -33.35 20.20
CA GLY A 383 -21.55 -34.29 19.07
C GLY A 383 -20.53 -34.13 17.94
N THR A 384 -19.55 -33.24 18.03
CA THR A 384 -18.56 -33.03 16.96
C THR A 384 -17.26 -33.84 17.18
N ARG A 385 -16.79 -34.54 16.14
CA ARG A 385 -15.58 -35.39 16.17
C ARG A 385 -14.29 -34.55 16.13
N LEU A 386 -13.41 -34.77 17.11
CA LEU A 386 -12.04 -34.26 17.14
C LEU A 386 -11.30 -34.65 15.85
N GLN A 387 -10.71 -33.68 15.13
CA GLN A 387 -9.82 -34.00 14.01
C GLN A 387 -8.40 -34.23 14.55
N PRO A 388 -7.72 -35.32 14.17
CA PRO A 388 -6.35 -35.58 14.62
C PRO A 388 -5.39 -34.54 14.05
N GLU A 389 -4.28 -34.29 14.76
CA GLU A 389 -3.23 -33.35 14.32
C GLU A 389 -2.64 -33.71 12.95
N SER A 390 -2.72 -34.99 12.54
CA SER A 390 -2.33 -35.42 11.20
C SER A 390 -3.10 -34.72 10.08
N HIS A 391 -4.30 -34.18 10.37
CA HIS A 391 -5.08 -33.39 9.41
C HIS A 391 -4.57 -31.96 9.25
N ALA A 392 -3.53 -31.57 10.01
CA ALA A 392 -2.80 -30.33 9.81
C ALA A 392 -1.66 -30.46 8.79
N TYR A 393 -1.26 -31.69 8.42
CA TYR A 393 -0.13 -31.90 7.54
C TYR A 393 -0.48 -31.57 6.09
N ILE A 394 0.25 -30.61 5.53
CA ILE A 394 0.12 -30.15 4.16
C ILE A 394 1.29 -30.72 3.36
N ASN A 395 0.98 -31.58 2.39
CA ASN A 395 1.95 -32.13 1.44
C ASN A 395 1.84 -31.41 0.09
N PHE A 396 2.98 -30.98 -0.46
CA PHE A 396 3.02 -30.42 -1.81
C PHE A 396 3.20 -31.54 -2.83
N THR A 397 2.23 -31.78 -3.69
CA THR A 397 2.23 -32.94 -4.61
C THR A 397 2.88 -32.64 -5.96
N ASN A 398 3.05 -31.36 -6.31
CA ASN A 398 3.63 -30.91 -7.58
C ASN A 398 5.02 -30.28 -7.42
N LYS A 399 5.67 -30.45 -6.26
CA LYS A 399 6.98 -29.88 -5.95
C LYS A 399 7.99 -30.96 -5.60
N THR A 400 9.25 -30.61 -5.79
CA THR A 400 10.41 -31.33 -5.27
C THR A 400 10.83 -30.79 -3.90
N ASN A 401 11.61 -31.56 -3.16
CA ASN A 401 12.19 -31.08 -1.90
C ASN A 401 13.12 -29.87 -2.09
N SER A 402 13.80 -29.74 -3.23
CA SER A 402 14.66 -28.58 -3.53
C SER A 402 13.86 -27.28 -3.69
N GLU A 403 12.72 -27.34 -4.38
CA GLU A 403 11.79 -26.20 -4.48
C GLU A 403 11.23 -25.83 -3.11
N VAL A 404 10.80 -26.82 -2.32
CA VAL A 404 10.36 -26.60 -0.93
C VAL A 404 11.44 -25.91 -0.10
N LEU A 405 12.69 -26.36 -0.22
CA LEU A 405 13.81 -25.75 0.49
C LEU A 405 14.04 -24.31 0.06
N TYR A 406 13.85 -23.96 -1.21
CA TYR A 406 13.94 -22.58 -1.67
C TYR A 406 12.92 -21.67 -0.95
N LEU A 407 11.67 -22.10 -0.84
CA LEU A 407 10.65 -21.40 -0.05
C LEU A 407 11.06 -21.30 1.42
N LEU A 408 11.53 -22.40 2.02
CA LEU A 408 11.95 -22.43 3.42
C LEU A 408 13.12 -21.48 3.69
N LYS A 409 14.12 -21.40 2.80
CA LYS A 409 15.26 -20.49 2.96
C LYS A 409 14.81 -19.04 3.01
N ASN A 410 13.78 -18.69 2.24
CA ASN A 410 13.20 -17.36 2.32
C ASN A 410 12.45 -17.12 3.64
N LEU A 411 11.73 -18.13 4.15
CA LEU A 411 10.96 -18.02 5.39
C LEU A 411 11.85 -18.04 6.65
N PHE A 412 12.86 -18.90 6.71
CA PHE A 412 13.63 -19.16 7.94
C PHE A 412 15.09 -18.72 7.85
N GLY A 413 15.52 -18.22 6.69
CA GLY A 413 16.91 -17.91 6.42
C GLY A 413 17.72 -19.12 5.96
N GLU A 414 18.70 -18.89 5.10
CA GLU A 414 19.45 -19.95 4.45
C GLU A 414 20.23 -20.85 5.42
N THR A 415 20.93 -20.24 6.37
CA THR A 415 21.76 -20.97 7.35
C THR A 415 20.92 -21.93 8.18
N MET A 416 19.80 -21.47 8.73
CA MET A 416 18.92 -22.27 9.59
C MET A 416 18.36 -23.47 8.84
N VAL A 417 17.94 -23.27 7.58
CA VAL A 417 17.39 -24.34 6.74
C VAL A 417 18.46 -25.36 6.35
N ASN A 418 19.66 -24.90 5.99
CA ASN A 418 20.77 -25.79 5.65
C ASN A 418 21.17 -26.65 6.86
N GLU A 419 21.26 -26.07 8.05
CA GLU A 419 21.56 -26.81 9.28
C GLU A 419 20.46 -27.83 9.62
N TRP A 420 19.19 -27.42 9.54
CA TRP A 420 18.05 -28.29 9.75
C TRP A 420 18.05 -29.47 8.77
N TRP A 421 18.35 -29.21 7.50
CA TRP A 421 18.48 -30.27 6.49
C TRP A 421 19.66 -31.21 6.77
N LEU A 422 20.75 -30.73 7.35
CA LEU A 422 21.89 -31.60 7.67
C LEU A 422 21.71 -32.40 8.97
N ARG A 423 20.87 -31.95 9.92
CA ARG A 423 20.63 -32.65 11.19
C ARG A 423 19.98 -34.02 11.01
N VAL A 424 18.98 -34.17 10.14
CA VAL A 424 18.31 -35.47 9.88
C VAL A 424 19.24 -36.50 9.25
N MET A 425 20.27 -36.06 8.53
CA MET A 425 21.29 -36.99 8.00
C MET A 425 22.15 -37.59 9.12
N ARG A 426 22.18 -36.94 10.30
CA ARG A 426 22.92 -37.41 11.48
C ARG A 426 22.00 -38.14 12.47
N ASP A 427 20.83 -37.58 12.71
CA ASP A 427 19.85 -38.12 13.66
C ASP A 427 18.76 -38.87 12.91
N HIS A 428 18.60 -40.17 13.19
CA HIS A 428 17.66 -41.06 12.51
C HIS A 428 16.18 -40.82 12.92
N ARG A 429 15.78 -39.57 13.14
CA ARG A 429 14.43 -39.17 13.57
C ARG A 429 13.91 -38.00 12.72
N PRO A 430 12.58 -37.87 12.52
CA PRO A 430 12.01 -36.69 11.87
C PRO A 430 12.41 -35.40 12.60
N SER A 431 12.73 -34.34 11.84
CA SER A 431 13.06 -33.03 12.40
C SER A 431 12.00 -31.97 12.11
N VAL A 432 11.97 -30.95 12.95
CA VAL A 432 11.02 -29.82 12.90
C VAL A 432 11.78 -28.51 12.71
N LEU A 433 11.28 -27.65 11.84
CA LEU A 433 11.75 -26.29 11.59
C LEU A 433 10.55 -25.36 11.78
N GLY A 434 10.55 -24.55 12.83
CA GLY A 434 9.37 -23.79 13.23
C GLY A 434 9.69 -22.70 14.22
#